data_AF-A0A2N9B2A1-F1
#
_entry.id   AF-A0A2N9B2A1-F1
#
_cell.length_a   1.000
_cell.length_b   1.000
_cell.length_c   1.000
_cell.angle_alpha   90.00
_cell.angle_beta   90.00
_cell.angle_gamma   90.00
#
_symmetry.space_group_name_H-M   'P 1'
#
loop_
_entity.id
_entity.type
_entity.pdbx_description
1 polymer ?
#
loop_
_entity_poly.entity_id
_entity_poly.type
_entity_poly.pdbx_seq_one_letter_code
_entity_poly.pdbx_strand_id
1 'polypeptide(L)' 'MRSIKGERFEFCHILAGIVELTPEGGKPVVHKAGDSFVMKPGFVGAWKTIETVRKIYVTVK' A
#
# COMPACT_ATOMS: atom_id res chain seq x y z
N MET A 1 -8.73 -7.14 -1.14
CA MET A 1 -9.60 -6.41 -0.19
C MET A 1 -9.62 -4.94 -0.62
N ARG A 2 -10.77 -4.24 -0.56
CA ARG A 2 -10.85 -2.81 -0.93
C ARG A 2 -10.09 -2.00 0.12
N SER A 3 -9.14 -1.18 -0.31
CA SER A 3 -8.33 -0.29 0.53
C SER A 3 -8.81 1.14 0.32
N ILE A 4 -9.29 1.76 1.39
CA ILE A 4 -9.77 3.14 1.40
C ILE A 4 -8.95 3.88 2.45
N LYS A 5 -8.29 4.96 2.04
CA LYS A 5 -7.64 5.91 2.96
C LYS A 5 -8.45 7.18 3.01
N GLY A 6 -8.76 7.61 4.24
CA GLY A 6 -9.43 8.88 4.51
C GLY A 6 -8.47 10.06 4.30
N GLU A 7 -8.46 11.01 5.22
CA GLU A 7 -7.69 12.26 5.08
C GLU A 7 -6.20 12.14 5.41
N ARG A 8 -5.68 10.93 5.63
CA ARG A 8 -4.32 10.72 6.16
C ARG A 8 -3.37 10.23 5.09
N PHE A 9 -2.11 10.63 5.21
CA PHE A 9 -1.02 9.98 4.51
C PHE A 9 -0.66 8.69 5.23
N GLU A 10 -0.39 7.63 4.48
CA GLU A 10 0.23 6.41 5.00
C GLU A 10 1.49 6.09 4.19
N PHE A 11 2.64 6.21 4.83
CA PHE A 11 3.89 5.67 4.31
C PHE A 11 3.98 4.18 4.69
N CYS A 12 4.50 3.38 3.77
CA CYS A 12 4.79 1.97 3.97
C CYS A 12 6.20 1.67 3.47
N HIS A 13 6.94 0.87 4.24
CA HIS A 13 8.19 0.25 3.83
C HIS A 13 8.09 -1.26 4.02
N ILE A 14 8.33 -2.04 2.97
CA ILE A 14 8.19 -3.49 2.99
C ILE A 14 9.50 -4.13 3.47
N LEU A 15 9.43 -4.86 4.58
CA LEU A 15 10.57 -5.60 5.13
C LEU A 15 10.67 -7.02 4.58
N ALA A 16 9.53 -7.64 4.26
CA ALA A 16 9.45 -9.00 3.71
C ALA A 16 8.10 -9.22 3.01
N GLY A 17 8.06 -10.15 2.06
CA GLY A 17 6.87 -10.54 1.29
C GLY A 17 6.57 -9.63 0.10
N ILE A 18 5.40 -9.84 -0.51
CA ILE A 18 4.97 -9.19 -1.75
C ILE A 18 3.51 -8.75 -1.65
N VAL A 19 3.25 -7.49 -2.01
CA VAL A 19 1.90 -6.95 -2.16
C VAL A 19 1.70 -6.31 -3.52
N GLU A 20 0.48 -6.38 -4.02
CA GLU A 20 0.04 -5.65 -5.20
C GLU A 20 -1.00 -4.61 -4.76
N LEU A 21 -0.76 -3.38 -5.18
CA LEU A 21 -1.62 -2.23 -4.99
C LEU A 21 -2.17 -1.77 -6.34
N THR A 22 -3.49 -1.76 -6.46
CA THR A 22 -4.16 -1.30 -7.68
C THR A 22 -5.01 -0.09 -7.34
N PRO A 23 -4.60 1.14 -7.69
CA PRO A 23 -5.44 2.33 -7.55
C PRO A 23 -6.73 2.18 -8.36
N GLU A 24 -7.82 2.77 -7.90
CA GLU A 24 -9.07 2.83 -8.67
C GLU A 24 -8.84 3.55 -10.01
N GLY A 25 -9.17 2.89 -11.12
CA GLY A 25 -8.87 3.39 -12.48
C GLY A 25 -7.38 3.36 -12.87
N GLY A 26 -6.50 2.86 -12.00
CA GLY A 26 -5.07 2.76 -12.21
C GLY A 26 -4.59 1.36 -12.61
N LYS A 27 -3.28 1.25 -12.89
CA LYS A 27 -2.63 -0.04 -13.12
C LYS A 27 -2.14 -0.66 -11.81
N PRO A 28 -2.13 -2.00 -11.67
CA PRO A 28 -1.54 -2.67 -10.53
C PRO A 28 -0.03 -2.36 -10.42
N VAL A 29 0.43 -2.14 -9.20
CA VAL A 29 1.83 -1.92 -8.84
C VAL A 29 2.23 -2.94 -7.78
N VAL A 30 3.31 -3.67 -8.02
CA VAL A 30 3.83 -4.67 -7.09
C VAL A 30 4.92 -4.03 -6.23
N HIS A 31 4.85 -4.26 -4.92
CA HIS A 31 5.83 -3.86 -3.93
C HIS A 31 6.36 -5.09 -3.19
N LYS A 32 7.68 -5.20 -3.09
CA LYS A 32 8.42 -6.29 -2.44
C LYS A 32 9.38 -5.75 -1.39
N ALA A 33 10.08 -6.65 -0.71
CA ALA A 33 11.09 -6.29 0.29
C ALA A 33 12.08 -5.21 -0.23
N GLY A 34 12.25 -4.15 0.55
CA GLY A 34 13.05 -2.97 0.20
C GLY A 34 12.26 -1.81 -0.39
N ASP A 35 11.08 -2.07 -0.97
CA ASP A 35 10.27 -1.02 -1.59
C ASP A 35 9.58 -0.15 -0.55
N SER A 36 9.42 1.13 -0.90
CA SER A 36 8.69 2.11 -0.09
C SER A 36 7.67 2.84 -0.94
N PHE A 37 6.50 3.13 -0.38
CA PHE A 37 5.45 3.89 -1.06
C PHE A 37 4.59 4.68 -0.09
N VAL A 38 3.84 5.65 -0.62
CA VAL A 38 2.91 6.48 0.15
C VAL A 38 1.51 6.36 -0.47
N MET A 39 0.54 5.99 0.35
CA MET A 39 -0.87 6.18 0.02
C MET A 39 -1.28 7.58 0.49
N LYS A 40 -1.72 8.42 -0.46
CA LYS A 40 -2.15 9.79 -0.22
C LYS A 40 -3.57 9.83 0.38
N PRO A 41 -3.96 10.94 1.02
CA PRO A 41 -5.35 11.18 1.39
C PRO A 41 -6.30 10.94 0.21
N GLY A 42 -7.43 10.28 0.48
CA GLY A 42 -8.41 9.93 -0.55
C GLY A 42 -8.00 8.75 -1.45
N PHE A 43 -6.92 8.03 -1.15
CA PHE A 43 -6.58 6.83 -1.91
C PHE A 43 -7.71 5.80 -1.84
N VAL A 44 -8.21 5.40 -3.01
CA VAL A 44 -9.12 4.28 -3.19
C VAL A 44 -8.45 3.27 -4.12
N GLY A 45 -8.43 2.01 -3.72
CA GLY A 45 -7.84 0.96 -4.53
C GLY A 45 -8.05 -0.44 -3.97
N ALA A 46 -7.43 -1.43 -4.59
CA ALA A 46 -7.37 -2.79 -4.10
C ALA A 46 -5.99 -3.07 -3.50
N TRP A 47 -5.98 -3.70 -2.32
CA TRP A 47 -4.79 -4.31 -1.74
C TRP A 47 -4.90 -5.82 -1.89
N LYS A 48 -3.89 -6.44 -2.50
CA LYS A 48 -3.74 -7.88 -2.63
C LYS A 48 -2.40 -8.31 -2.04
N THR A 49 -2.46 -9.11 -0.99
CA THR A 49 -1.28 -9.75 -0.39
C THR A 49 -0.97 -11.02 -1.20
N ILE A 50 0.16 -11.04 -1.89
CA ILE A 50 0.58 -12.19 -2.73
C ILE A 50 1.36 -13.19 -1.87
N GLU A 51 2.23 -12.69 -0.99
CA GLU A 51 2.95 -13.46 0.02
C GLU A 51 2.76 -12.82 1.39
N THR A 52 2.96 -13.56 2.49
CA THR A 52 2.90 -13.01 3.85
C THR A 52 3.86 -11.82 3.99
N VAL A 53 3.31 -10.65 4.35
CA VAL A 53 4.05 -9.39 4.34
C VAL A 53 4.34 -8.88 5.75
N ARG A 54 5.57 -8.43 5.95
CA ARG A 54 5.98 -7.62 7.09
C ARG A 54 6.32 -6.22 6.59
N LYS A 55 5.71 -5.19 7.17
CA LYS A 55 5.94 -3.79 6.81
C LYS A 55 6.09 -2.88 8.02
N ILE A 56 6.84 -1.80 7.86
CA ILE A 56 6.75 -0.62 8.71
C ILE A 56 5.73 0.31 8.06
N TYR A 57 4.86 0.92 8.85
CA TYR A 57 3.95 1.94 8.36
C TYR A 57 3.94 3.15 9.30
N VAL A 58 3.77 4.33 8.72
CA VAL A 58 3.59 5.59 9.45
C VAL A 58 2.38 6.29 8.88
N THR A 59 1.44 6.69 9.74
CA THR A 59 0.28 7.48 9.34
C THR A 59 0.32 8.85 9.95
N VAL A 60 0.15 9.89 9.15
CA VAL A 60 0.06 11.29 9.60
C VAL A 60 -1.22 11.92 9.06
N LYS A 61 -1.82 12.79 9.87
CA LYS A 61 -2.98 13.58 9.48
C LYS A 61 -2.53 14.85 8.78
#